data_AF-A0A953B1I0-F1
#
_entry.id   AF-A0A953B1I0-F1
#
_cell.length_a   1.000
_cell.length_b   1.000
_cell.length_c   1.000
_cell.angle_alpha   90.00
_cell.angle_beta   90.00
_cell.angle_gamma   90.00
#
_symmetry.space_group_name_H-M   'P 1'
#
loop_
_entity.id
_entity.type
_entity.pdbx_description
1 polymer ?
#
loop_
_entity_poly.entity_id
_entity_poly.type
_entity_poly.pdbx_seq_one_letter_code
_entity_poly.pdbx_strand_id
1 'polypeptide(L)'
;MRLLYGIRYTDMCPFRAIRRDALEKLNLREETYGWNLEMQMKAARAGLRILEIPVNHRRRAGGESKVSGTLRGTFVAGARIIVTLARVALE
;
A
#
# COMPACT_ATOMS: atom_id res chain seq x y z
N MET A 1 -1.49 -10.76 -3.39
CA MET A 1 -0.68 -10.29 -4.55
C MET A 1 -0.29 -11.42 -5.48
N ARG A 2 0.59 -12.36 -5.10
CA ARG A 2 1.03 -13.44 -5.99
C ARG A 2 -0.11 -14.33 -6.51
N LEU A 3 -1.06 -14.69 -5.64
CA LEU A 3 -2.22 -15.51 -6.01
C LEU A 3 -3.25 -14.77 -6.87
N LEU A 4 -3.42 -13.46 -6.65
CA LEU A 4 -4.45 -12.66 -7.33
C LEU A 4 -3.95 -12.04 -8.65
N TYR A 5 -2.67 -11.64 -8.69
CA TYR A 5 -2.12 -10.81 -9.76
C TYR A 5 -0.76 -11.30 -10.27
N GLY A 6 -0.26 -12.45 -9.82
CA GLY A 6 1.03 -12.99 -10.27
C GLY A 6 2.27 -12.20 -9.83
N ILE A 7 2.12 -11.07 -9.12
CA ILE A 7 3.20 -10.17 -8.72
C ILE A 7 3.65 -10.44 -7.28
N ARG A 8 4.96 -10.37 -7.06
CA ARG A 8 5.58 -10.38 -5.75
C ARG A 8 6.07 -8.97 -5.42
N TYR A 9 5.65 -8.47 -4.26
CA TYR A 9 6.22 -7.30 -3.63
C TYR A 9 7.05 -7.76 -2.43
N THR A 10 8.19 -7.12 -2.21
CA THR A 10 9.06 -7.34 -1.05
C THR A 10 8.68 -6.44 0.13
N ASP A 11 8.11 -5.26 -0.14
CA ASP A 11 7.73 -4.32 0.91
C ASP A 11 6.42 -3.55 0.60
N MET A 12 6.00 -2.74 1.58
CA MET A 12 4.94 -1.74 1.43
C MET A 12 5.55 -0.34 1.51
N CYS A 13 6.50 -0.03 0.62
CA CYS A 13 7.28 1.21 0.66
C CYS A 13 6.40 2.48 0.82
N PRO A 14 6.78 3.45 1.68
CA PRO A 14 6.05 4.71 1.82
C PRO A 14 6.28 5.68 0.66
N PHE A 15 7.32 5.47 -0.14
CA PHE A 15 7.67 6.32 -1.27
C PHE A 15 7.53 5.59 -2.60
N ARG A 16 6.84 6.21 -3.56
CA ARG A 16 6.61 5.66 -4.88
C ARG A 16 6.70 6.75 -5.93
N ALA A 17 7.29 6.43 -7.07
CA ALA A 17 7.21 7.24 -8.28
C ALA A 17 6.30 6.51 -9.29
N ILE A 18 5.34 7.24 -9.84
CA ILE A 18 4.39 6.74 -10.83
C ILE A 18 4.11 7.85 -11.85
N ARG A 19 3.85 7.48 -13.11
CA ARG A 19 3.41 8.46 -14.10
C ARG A 19 2.04 9.01 -13.72
N ARG A 20 1.80 10.29 -13.98
CA ARG A 20 0.54 10.98 -13.66
C ARG A 20 -0.66 10.29 -14.30
N ASP A 21 -0.58 9.99 -15.58
CA ASP A 21 -1.67 9.36 -16.33
C ASP A 21 -1.99 7.95 -15.81
N ALA A 22 -0.97 7.20 -15.38
CA ALA A 22 -1.16 5.91 -14.74
C ALA A 22 -1.84 6.06 -13.39
N LEU A 23 -1.44 7.03 -12.57
CA LEU A 23 -2.04 7.29 -11.26
C LEU A 23 -3.53 7.65 -11.37
N GLU A 24 -3.90 8.51 -12.31
CA GLU A 24 -5.29 8.91 -12.55
C GLU A 24 -6.16 7.69 -12.95
N LYS A 25 -5.62 6.80 -13.79
CA LYS A 25 -6.30 5.55 -14.18
C LYS A 25 -6.51 4.57 -13.04
N LEU A 26 -5.72 4.63 -11.96
CA LEU A 26 -5.91 3.75 -10.81
C LEU A 26 -7.16 4.09 -9.99
N ASN A 27 -7.70 5.31 -10.09
CA ASN A 27 -8.90 5.74 -9.37
C ASN A 27 -8.90 5.29 -7.90
N LEU A 28 -7.88 5.73 -7.16
CA LEU A 28 -7.70 5.39 -5.74
C LEU A 28 -8.83 6.01 -4.91
N ARG A 29 -9.33 5.25 -3.93
CA ARG A 29 -10.48 5.64 -3.08
C ARG A 29 -10.14 5.62 -1.60
N GLU A 30 -9.18 4.80 -1.21
CA GLU A 30 -8.75 4.67 0.17
C GLU A 30 -7.73 5.76 0.50
N GLU A 31 -8.03 6.56 1.52
CA GLU A 31 -7.17 7.66 1.97
C GLU A 31 -6.52 7.40 3.34
N THR A 32 -6.80 6.24 3.97
CA THR A 32 -6.40 5.99 5.36
C THR A 32 -5.23 5.03 5.50
N TYR A 33 -5.44 3.80 5.96
CA TYR A 33 -4.38 2.79 6.15
C TYR A 33 -4.28 1.82 4.97
N GLY A 34 -5.37 1.64 4.22
CA GLY A 34 -5.43 0.69 3.11
C GLY A 34 -4.91 1.23 1.77
N TRP A 35 -4.63 2.54 1.65
CA TRP A 35 -4.28 3.16 0.37
C TRP A 35 -3.05 2.51 -0.27
N ASN A 36 -2.09 2.12 0.58
CA ASN A 36 -0.84 1.51 0.17
C ASN A 36 -1.08 0.13 -0.46
N LEU A 37 -2.06 -0.60 0.07
CA LEU A 37 -2.49 -1.88 -0.46
C LEU A 37 -3.32 -1.69 -1.74
N GLU A 38 -4.32 -0.80 -1.72
CA GLU A 38 -5.17 -0.51 -2.88
C GLU A 38 -4.32 -0.11 -4.10
N MET A 39 -3.37 0.80 -3.92
CA MET A 39 -2.49 1.25 -5.00
C MET A 39 -1.69 0.09 -5.61
N GLN A 40 -1.10 -0.78 -4.79
CA GLN A 40 -0.35 -1.95 -5.27
C GLN A 40 -1.24 -2.96 -6.00
N MET A 41 -2.47 -3.20 -5.49
CA MET A 41 -3.43 -4.12 -6.10
C MET A 41 -3.89 -3.59 -7.46
N LYS A 42 -4.25 -2.30 -7.53
CA LYS A 42 -4.73 -1.67 -8.76
C LYS A 42 -3.61 -1.50 -9.79
N ALA A 43 -2.39 -1.17 -9.38
CA ALA A 43 -1.23 -1.13 -10.27
C ALA A 43 -0.90 -2.51 -10.86
N ALA A 44 -0.97 -3.56 -10.03
CA ALA A 44 -0.79 -4.94 -10.46
C ALA A 44 -1.91 -5.38 -11.43
N ARG A 45 -3.17 -5.09 -11.10
CA ARG A 45 -4.35 -5.37 -11.95
C ARG A 45 -4.29 -4.64 -13.29
N ALA A 46 -3.81 -3.40 -13.30
CA ALA A 46 -3.62 -2.60 -14.52
C ALA A 46 -2.40 -3.03 -15.36
N GLY A 47 -1.66 -4.06 -14.95
CA GLY A 47 -0.50 -4.56 -15.69
C GLY A 47 0.65 -3.57 -15.78
N LEU A 48 0.76 -2.63 -14.82
CA LEU A 48 1.84 -1.66 -14.81
C LEU A 48 3.18 -2.36 -14.56
N ARG A 49 4.24 -1.88 -15.23
CA ARG A 49 5.60 -2.31 -14.95
C ARG A 49 6.03 -1.74 -13.59
N ILE A 50 6.37 -2.64 -12.67
CA ILE A 50 6.74 -2.33 -11.29
C ILE A 50 8.20 -2.69 -11.08
N LEU A 51 8.95 -1.78 -10.45
CA LEU A 51 10.35 -1.98 -10.08
C LEU A 51 10.52 -1.61 -8.60
N GLU A 52 11.04 -2.52 -7.80
CA GLU A 52 11.40 -2.29 -6.41
C GLU A 52 12.87 -1.87 -6.34
N ILE A 53 13.15 -0.68 -5.81
CA ILE A 53 14.50 -0.19 -5.59
C ILE A 53 14.77 -0.26 -4.08
N PRO A 54 15.70 -1.10 -3.61
CA PRO A 54 16.02 -1.18 -2.19
C PRO A 54 16.67 0.12 -1.72
N VAL A 55 16.18 0.67 -0.61
CA VAL A 55 16.71 1.91 -0.02
C VAL A 55 16.99 1.68 1.45
N ASN A 56 18.10 2.23 1.94
CA ASN A 56 18.44 2.17 3.36
C ASN A 56 17.50 3.08 4.17
N HIS A 57 16.76 2.50 5.12
CA HIS A 57 15.95 3.25 6.07
C HIS A 57 16.71 3.45 7.38
N ARG A 58 16.93 4.71 7.77
CA ARG A 58 17.59 5.05 9.05
C ARG A 58 16.57 5.10 10.17
N ARG A 59 17.06 4.95 11.41
CA ARG A 59 16.24 5.22 12.60
C ARG A 59 15.75 6.67 12.55
N ARG A 60 14.51 6.88 13.00
CA ARG A 60 13.92 8.21 13.15
C ARG A 60 14.81 9.05 14.08
N ALA A 61 15.13 10.28 13.66
CA ALA A 61 15.99 11.18 14.43
C ALA A 61 15.32 11.74 15.70
N GLY A 62 13.99 11.79 15.75
CA GLY A 62 13.23 12.22 16.93
C GLY A 62 11.72 12.17 16.74
N GLY A 63 10.97 12.31 17.83
CA GLY A 63 9.50 12.32 17.87
C GLY A 63 8.85 10.94 17.99
N GLU A 64 7.57 10.91 18.35
CA GLU A 64 6.82 9.67 18.62
C GLU A 64 6.13 9.10 17.38
N SER A 65 5.99 7.77 17.33
CA SER A 65 5.31 7.10 16.23
C SER A 65 3.82 7.43 16.24
N LYS A 66 3.31 7.91 15.10
CA LYS A 66 1.90 8.26 14.91
C LYS A 66 1.01 7.03 14.66
N VAL A 67 1.63 5.87 14.41
CA VAL A 67 0.95 4.67 13.90
C VAL A 67 1.10 3.49 14.88
N SER A 68 2.25 3.40 15.56
CA SER A 68 2.52 2.35 16.54
C SER A 68 2.60 2.94 17.95
N GLY A 69 1.78 2.43 18.86
CA GLY A 69 1.74 2.93 20.24
C GLY A 69 0.50 2.53 21.04
N THR A 70 -0.59 2.12 20.37
CA THR A 70 -1.81 1.62 21.04
C THR A 70 -2.32 0.35 20.37
N LEU A 71 -2.72 -0.65 21.18
CA LEU A 71 -3.31 -1.91 20.68
C LEU A 71 -4.55 -1.66 19.82
N ARG A 72 -5.36 -0.66 20.21
CA ARG A 72 -6.56 -0.23 19.47
C ARG A 72 -6.22 0.29 18.07
N GLY A 73 -5.18 1.13 17.95
CA GLY A 73 -4.74 1.67 16.66
C GLY A 73 -4.28 0.56 15.70
N THR A 74 -3.52 -0.40 16.21
CA THR A 74 -3.06 -1.57 15.44
C THR A 74 -4.24 -2.40 14.93
N PHE A 75 -5.24 -2.67 15.78
CA PHE A 75 -6.41 -3.46 15.38
C PHE A 75 -7.26 -2.75 14.31
N VAL A 76 -7.52 -1.45 14.49
CA VAL A 76 -8.28 -0.64 13.52
C VAL A 76 -7.56 -0.56 12.17
N ALA A 77 -6.24 -0.35 12.18
CA ALA A 77 -5.44 -0.33 10.96
C ALA A 77 -5.49 -1.70 10.25
N GLY A 78 -5.29 -2.80 10.99
CA GLY A 78 -5.37 -4.16 10.45
C GLY A 78 -6.74 -4.47 9.84
N ALA A 79 -7.83 -4.16 10.55
CA ALA A 79 -9.19 -4.35 10.04
C ALA A 79 -9.43 -3.57 8.75
N ARG A 80 -9.01 -2.29 8.68
CA ARG A 80 -9.12 -1.48 7.46
C ARG A 80 -8.32 -2.02 6.29
N ILE A 81 -7.12 -2.53 6.53
CA ILE A 81 -6.29 -3.18 5.49
C ILE A 81 -7.01 -4.41 4.92
N ILE A 82 -7.58 -5.26 5.78
CA ILE A 82 -8.31 -6.46 5.36
C ILE A 82 -9.57 -6.10 4.57
N VAL A 83 -10.36 -5.13 5.06
CA VAL A 83 -11.54 -4.64 4.36
C VAL A 83 -11.16 -4.06 2.99
N THR A 84 -10.08 -3.30 2.90
CA THR A 84 -9.57 -2.76 1.64
C THR A 84 -9.14 -3.87 0.70
N LEU A 85 -8.45 -4.90 1.20
CA LEU A 85 -8.06 -6.07 0.42
C LEU A 85 -9.29 -6.75 -0.20
N ALA A 86 -10.29 -7.07 0.63
CA ALA A 86 -11.52 -7.72 0.18
C ALA A 86 -12.26 -6.86 -0.85
N ARG A 87 -12.43 -5.56 -0.57
CA ARG A 87 -13.07 -4.61 -1.49
C ARG A 87 -12.38 -4.59 -2.85
N VAL A 88 -11.07 -4.34 -2.88
CA VAL A 88 -10.33 -4.19 -4.14
C VAL A 88 -10.19 -5.53 -4.88
N ALA A 89 -10.19 -6.67 -4.18
CA ALA A 89 -10.18 -7.98 -4.80
C ALA A 89 -11.51 -8.37 -5.45
N LEU A 90 -12.63 -7.82 -4.96
CA LEU A 90 -13.98 -8.05 -5.49
C LEU A 90 -14.40 -7.02 -6.55
N GLU A 91 -13.67 -5.91 -6.68
CA GLU A 91 -13.76 -4.95 -7.80
C GLU A 91 -13.15 -5.52 -9.09
#